data_AF-A0A2X0PE51-F1
#
_entry.id   AF-A0A2X0PE51-F1
#
_cell.length_a   1.000
_cell.length_b   1.000
_cell.length_c   1.000
_cell.angle_alpha   90.00
_cell.angle_beta   90.00
_cell.angle_gamma   90.00
#
_symmetry.space_group_name_H-M   'P 1'
#
loop_
_entity.id
_entity.type
_entity.pdbx_description
1 polymer ?
#
loop_
_entity_poly.entity_id
_entity_poly.type
_entity_poly.pdbx_seq_one_letter_code
_entity_poly.pdbx_strand_id
1 'polypeptide(L)'
;MSSKMIKEFAQEVNLDKKQLQNKLAYWKKKGKETWNFSDTFSDGVRILTKAEQERIYELLGIPIFRQVSDDSESLSEADSSFRSAHLKEKILLLEHQLLEIKSDKEYLKNQVLKGQNEKEELLQSNAELRILLQNTIKQNGTLQNSLSELTSENLKNKLSERSEITEEKRVQIPSEKASNFYFNSEFKKNNPEPISFEERYPEYKGFFSELFKYKKKRGSWSTAYRHSKRLAKLKKKNKKTISDDA
;
A
#
# COMPACT_ATOMS: atom_id res chain seq x y z
N MET A 1 -31.62 14.77 -36.09
CA MET A 1 -31.99 13.47 -35.47
C MET A 1 -33.43 13.11 -35.81
N SER A 2 -33.73 11.91 -36.29
CA SER A 2 -35.09 11.38 -36.57
C SER A 2 -35.55 10.43 -35.45
N SER A 3 -36.85 10.09 -35.38
CA SER A 3 -37.34 9.03 -34.50
C SER A 3 -36.75 7.68 -34.93
N LYS A 4 -36.24 6.90 -33.98
CA LYS A 4 -35.56 5.61 -34.25
C LYS A 4 -36.23 4.48 -33.49
N MET A 5 -36.21 3.28 -34.05
CA MET A 5 -36.61 2.09 -33.31
C MET A 5 -35.60 1.79 -32.21
N ILE A 6 -36.05 1.21 -31.09
CA ILE A 6 -35.14 0.84 -29.99
C ILE A 6 -34.00 -0.09 -30.43
N LYS A 7 -34.22 -0.91 -31.47
CA LYS A 7 -33.20 -1.80 -32.04
C LYS A 7 -32.11 -1.02 -32.77
N GLU A 8 -32.50 -0.03 -33.57
CA GLU A 8 -31.57 0.84 -34.33
C GLU A 8 -30.75 1.70 -33.37
N PHE A 9 -31.42 2.28 -32.38
CA PHE A 9 -30.75 3.08 -31.36
C PHE A 9 -29.77 2.24 -30.52
N ALA A 10 -30.12 1.00 -30.17
CA ALA A 10 -29.22 0.09 -29.46
C ALA A 10 -27.93 -0.19 -30.26
N GLN A 11 -28.06 -0.40 -31.58
CA GLN A 11 -26.91 -0.58 -32.47
C GLN A 11 -26.02 0.67 -32.50
N GLU A 12 -26.61 1.87 -32.56
CA GLU A 12 -25.87 3.14 -32.59
C GLU A 12 -25.05 3.38 -31.31
N VAL A 13 -25.58 2.98 -30.14
CA VAL A 13 -24.86 3.07 -28.86
C VAL A 13 -23.99 1.85 -28.55
N ASN A 14 -23.78 0.95 -29.52
CA ASN A 14 -23.03 -0.30 -29.38
C ASN A 14 -23.51 -1.18 -28.21
N LEU A 15 -24.82 -1.31 -28.03
CA LEU A 15 -25.45 -2.18 -27.05
C LEU A 15 -26.41 -3.17 -27.72
N ASP A 16 -26.56 -4.35 -27.11
CA ASP A 16 -27.64 -5.24 -27.53
C ASP A 16 -29.02 -4.69 -27.09
N LYS A 17 -30.05 -4.94 -27.89
CA LYS A 17 -31.43 -4.47 -27.63
C LYS A 17 -31.89 -4.84 -26.22
N LYS A 18 -31.61 -6.07 -25.80
CA LYS A 18 -31.97 -6.58 -24.46
C LYS A 18 -31.19 -5.89 -23.34
N GLN A 19 -29.91 -5.60 -23.57
CA GLN A 19 -29.08 -4.87 -22.60
C GLN A 19 -29.56 -3.43 -22.41
N LEU A 20 -29.89 -2.75 -23.51
CA LEU A 20 -30.46 -1.40 -23.47
C LEU A 20 -31.80 -1.42 -22.71
N GLN A 21 -32.70 -2.34 -23.03
CA GLN A 21 -33.99 -2.48 -22.34
C GLN A 21 -33.82 -2.75 -20.83
N ASN A 22 -32.90 -3.64 -20.44
CA ASN A 22 -32.63 -3.95 -19.04
C ASN A 22 -32.07 -2.74 -18.28
N LYS A 23 -31.15 -1.98 -18.90
CA LYS A 23 -30.64 -0.72 -18.33
C LYS A 23 -31.81 0.25 -18.13
N LEU A 24 -32.61 0.52 -19.17
CA LEU A 24 -33.75 1.43 -19.07
C LEU A 24 -34.77 0.99 -18.01
N ALA A 25 -35.06 -0.30 -17.90
CA ALA A 25 -35.93 -0.86 -16.87
C ALA A 25 -35.36 -0.71 -15.45
N TYR A 26 -34.05 -0.93 -15.29
CA TYR A 26 -33.35 -0.70 -14.03
C TYR A 26 -33.44 0.78 -13.60
N TRP A 27 -33.20 1.71 -14.53
CA TRP A 27 -33.31 3.15 -14.28
C TRP A 27 -34.75 3.59 -13.97
N LYS A 28 -35.76 2.99 -14.63
CA LYS A 28 -37.19 3.20 -14.32
C LYS A 28 -37.53 2.75 -12.89
N LYS A 29 -37.02 1.60 -12.45
CA LYS A 29 -37.23 1.07 -11.09
C LYS A 29 -36.52 1.85 -9.99
N LYS A 30 -35.36 2.45 -10.29
CA LYS A 30 -34.54 3.17 -9.30
C LYS A 30 -35.00 4.59 -8.97
N GLY A 31 -36.10 5.07 -9.58
CA GLY A 31 -36.79 6.28 -9.11
C GLY A 31 -36.11 7.60 -9.45
N LYS A 32 -35.79 7.86 -10.72
CA LYS A 32 -35.88 9.25 -11.22
C LYS A 32 -37.32 9.44 -11.70
N GLU A 33 -38.18 9.98 -10.85
CA GLU A 33 -39.63 10.21 -11.07
C GLU A 33 -39.98 11.06 -12.32
N THR A 34 -38.98 11.52 -13.08
CA THR A 34 -39.14 12.27 -14.34
C THR A 34 -39.04 11.41 -15.61
N TRP A 35 -38.92 10.09 -15.47
CA TRP A 35 -38.63 9.16 -16.58
C TRP A 35 -39.88 8.55 -17.20
N ASN A 36 -40.77 9.42 -17.68
CA ASN A 36 -41.90 9.07 -18.53
C ASN A 36 -41.40 8.99 -19.98
N PHE A 37 -40.74 7.90 -20.33
CA PHE A 37 -40.67 7.55 -21.75
C PHE A 37 -42.10 7.32 -22.24
N SER A 38 -42.48 7.93 -23.35
CA SER A 38 -43.77 7.67 -23.96
C SER A 38 -43.82 6.21 -24.40
N ASP A 39 -44.94 5.55 -24.13
CA ASP A 39 -45.28 4.24 -24.71
C ASP A 39 -45.70 4.42 -26.18
N THR A 40 -44.87 5.12 -26.95
CA THR A 40 -45.04 5.33 -28.39
C THR A 40 -44.62 4.04 -29.11
N PHE A 41 -45.64 3.24 -29.43
CA PHE A 41 -45.53 2.06 -30.28
C PHE A 41 -46.04 2.39 -31.68
N SER A 42 -45.30 1.95 -32.70
CA SER A 42 -45.79 1.87 -34.07
C SER A 42 -45.63 0.42 -34.51
N ASP A 43 -46.72 -0.20 -34.96
CA ASP A 43 -46.72 -1.57 -35.46
C ASP A 43 -46.12 -2.60 -34.46
N GLY A 44 -46.45 -2.43 -33.17
CA GLY A 44 -45.94 -3.28 -32.07
C GLY A 44 -44.47 -3.07 -31.71
N VAL A 45 -43.74 -2.17 -32.40
CA VAL A 45 -42.35 -1.85 -32.12
C VAL A 45 -42.23 -0.50 -31.41
N ARG A 46 -41.45 -0.47 -30.33
CA ARG A 46 -41.20 0.76 -29.57
C ARG A 46 -40.29 1.71 -30.35
N ILE A 47 -40.79 2.92 -30.56
CA ILE A 47 -40.06 4.03 -31.20
C ILE A 47 -39.62 5.02 -30.14
N LEU A 48 -38.36 5.44 -30.21
CA LEU A 48 -37.77 6.46 -29.36
C LEU A 48 -37.81 7.81 -30.07
N THR A 49 -38.45 8.78 -29.43
CA THR A 49 -38.46 10.19 -29.88
C THR A 49 -37.07 10.82 -29.67
N LYS A 50 -36.82 11.97 -30.31
CA LYS A 50 -35.52 12.66 -30.23
C LYS A 50 -35.15 13.01 -28.78
N ALA A 51 -36.10 13.53 -28.01
CA ALA A 51 -35.90 13.89 -26.61
C ALA A 51 -35.57 12.65 -25.74
N GLU A 52 -36.15 11.50 -26.07
CA GLU A 52 -35.85 10.25 -25.40
C GLU A 52 -34.46 9.73 -25.75
N GLN A 53 -34.04 9.82 -27.01
CA GLN A 53 -32.70 9.45 -27.44
C GLN A 53 -31.63 10.30 -26.72
N GLU A 54 -31.81 11.62 -26.65
CA GLU A 54 -30.91 12.54 -25.93
C GLU A 54 -30.79 12.20 -24.44
N ARG A 55 -31.92 11.97 -23.76
CA ARG A 55 -31.90 11.55 -22.35
C ARG A 55 -31.18 10.21 -22.14
N ILE A 56 -31.29 9.27 -23.09
CA ILE A 56 -30.58 7.99 -23.00
C ILE A 56 -29.08 8.18 -23.19
N TYR A 57 -28.65 9.05 -24.11
CA TYR A 57 -27.24 9.40 -24.26
C TYR A 57 -26.66 10.00 -22.97
N GLU A 58 -27.36 10.95 -22.34
CA GLU A 58 -26.97 11.51 -21.04
C GLU A 58 -26.82 10.44 -19.96
N LEU A 59 -27.77 9.50 -19.87
CA LEU A 59 -27.69 8.40 -18.89
C LEU A 59 -26.50 7.47 -19.11
N LEU A 60 -26.21 7.17 -20.37
CA LEU A 60 -25.11 6.29 -20.72
C LEU A 60 -23.76 7.03 -20.62
N GLY A 61 -23.75 8.33 -20.32
CA GLY A 61 -22.55 9.16 -20.32
C GLY A 61 -21.93 9.29 -21.71
N ILE A 62 -22.73 9.08 -22.76
CA ILE A 62 -22.27 9.17 -24.14
C ILE A 62 -22.38 10.64 -24.56
N PRO A 63 -21.29 11.27 -25.00
CA PRO A 63 -21.34 12.66 -25.45
C PRO A 63 -22.26 12.81 -26.66
N ILE A 64 -23.27 13.67 -26.55
CA ILE A 64 -24.15 14.02 -27.66
C ILE A 64 -23.40 14.97 -28.58
N PHE A 65 -22.91 14.46 -29.70
CA PHE A 65 -22.47 15.31 -30.79
C PHE A 65 -23.72 15.81 -31.52
N ARG A 66 -24.13 17.06 -31.27
CA ARG A 66 -25.16 17.71 -32.10
C ARG A 66 -24.67 17.70 -33.53
N GLN A 67 -25.21 16.79 -34.35
CA GLN A 67 -25.13 16.93 -35.79
C GLN A 67 -25.84 18.24 -36.11
N VAL A 68 -25.09 19.19 -36.67
CA VAL A 68 -25.64 20.38 -37.32
C VAL A 68 -26.45 19.85 -38.48
N SER A 69 -27.75 19.59 -38.27
CA SER A 69 -28.66 19.16 -39.33
C SER A 69 -29.07 20.41 -40.11
N ASP A 70 -28.91 20.34 -41.43
CA ASP A 70 -29.10 21.38 -42.46
C ASP A 70 -30.54 21.94 -42.62
N ASP A 71 -31.42 21.77 -41.63
CA ASP A 71 -32.80 22.26 -41.73
C ASP A 71 -32.98 23.59 -40.99
N SER A 72 -32.75 24.65 -41.77
CA SER A 72 -33.36 25.99 -41.72
C SER A 72 -33.35 26.77 -40.40
N GLU A 73 -32.51 27.81 -40.36
CA GLU A 73 -32.97 29.20 -40.46
C GLU A 73 -31.73 30.09 -40.61
N SER A 74 -31.83 31.13 -41.43
CA SER A 74 -30.78 32.09 -41.79
C SER A 74 -29.89 32.51 -40.61
N LEU A 75 -28.76 31.83 -40.42
CA LEU A 75 -27.70 32.28 -39.52
C LEU A 75 -26.72 33.06 -40.38
N SER A 76 -26.80 34.38 -40.23
CA SER A 76 -25.86 35.34 -40.83
C SER A 76 -24.40 34.90 -40.66
N GLU A 77 -23.54 35.29 -41.59
CA GLU A 77 -22.09 35.00 -41.59
C GLU A 77 -21.37 35.39 -40.27
N ALA A 78 -22.00 36.16 -39.39
CA ALA A 78 -21.52 36.47 -38.05
C ALA A 78 -21.42 35.23 -37.12
N ASP A 79 -22.37 34.29 -37.19
CA ASP A 79 -22.43 33.13 -36.27
C ASP A 79 -21.48 31.98 -36.64
N SER A 80 -21.07 31.90 -37.91
CA SER A 80 -20.03 30.96 -38.35
C SER A 80 -18.66 31.35 -37.80
N SER A 81 -18.37 32.66 -37.74
CA SER A 81 -17.12 33.18 -37.15
C SER A 81 -17.05 32.88 -35.65
N PHE A 82 -18.16 33.07 -34.92
CA PHE A 82 -18.23 32.86 -33.48
C PHE A 82 -18.08 31.37 -33.10
N ARG A 83 -18.73 30.47 -33.84
CA ARG A 83 -18.52 29.02 -33.68
C ARG A 83 -17.09 28.59 -34.01
N SER A 84 -16.49 29.16 -35.06
CA SER A 84 -15.10 28.86 -35.41
C SER A 84 -14.11 29.32 -34.34
N ALA A 85 -14.36 30.49 -33.72
CA ALA A 85 -13.55 31.02 -32.63
C ALA A 85 -13.67 30.15 -31.36
N HIS A 86 -14.88 29.78 -30.99
CA HIS A 86 -15.12 28.90 -29.84
C HIS A 86 -14.52 27.49 -30.04
N LEU A 87 -14.54 26.95 -31.26
CA LEU A 87 -13.89 25.67 -31.56
C LEU A 87 -12.35 25.79 -31.46
N LYS A 88 -11.76 26.88 -31.95
CA LYS A 88 -10.32 27.14 -31.80
C LYS A 88 -9.92 27.28 -30.35
N GLU A 89 -10.69 28.01 -29.54
CA GLU A 89 -10.43 28.16 -28.11
C GLU A 89 -10.49 26.82 -27.37
N LYS A 90 -11.46 25.97 -27.72
CA LYS A 90 -11.55 24.61 -27.17
C LYS A 90 -10.38 23.71 -27.59
N ILE A 91 -9.91 23.83 -28.83
CA ILE A 91 -8.72 23.12 -29.31
C ILE A 91 -7.48 23.58 -28.53
N LEU A 92 -7.28 24.89 -28.33
CA LEU A 92 -6.18 25.42 -27.55
C LEU A 92 -6.21 24.94 -26.09
N LEU A 93 -7.40 24.90 -25.48
CA LEU A 93 -7.56 24.36 -24.13
C LEU A 93 -7.17 22.88 -24.07
N LEU A 94 -7.58 22.08 -25.05
CA LEU A 94 -7.25 20.66 -25.14
C LEU A 94 -5.74 20.45 -25.39
N GLU A 95 -5.11 21.28 -26.22
CA GLU A 95 -3.67 21.25 -26.44
C GLU A 95 -2.89 21.58 -25.16
N HIS A 96 -3.33 22.59 -24.41
CA HIS A 96 -2.74 22.93 -23.12
C HIS A 96 -2.87 21.78 -22.12
N GLN A 97 -4.07 21.19 -21.98
CA GLN A 97 -4.29 20.03 -21.12
C GLN A 97 -3.43 18.83 -21.54
N LEU A 98 -3.26 18.61 -22.84
CA LEU A 98 -2.39 17.55 -23.35
C LEU A 98 -0.91 17.78 -23.03
N LEU A 99 -0.45 19.03 -23.07
CA LEU A 99 0.91 19.39 -22.68
C LEU A 99 1.14 19.14 -21.18
N GLU A 100 0.20 19.57 -20.33
CA GLU A 100 0.25 19.35 -18.88
C GLU A 100 0.28 17.86 -18.52
N ILE A 101 -0.59 17.06 -19.16
CA ILE A 101 -0.60 15.60 -18.98
C ILE A 101 0.71 14.96 -19.42
N LYS A 102 1.34 15.46 -20.50
CA LYS A 102 2.65 14.96 -20.96
C LYS A 102 3.76 15.29 -19.95
N SER A 103 3.80 16.51 -19.42
CA SER A 103 4.78 16.88 -18.38
C SER A 103 4.60 16.06 -17.10
N ASP A 104 3.35 15.84 -16.67
CA ASP A 104 3.06 15.00 -15.50
C ASP A 104 3.50 13.56 -15.71
N LYS A 105 3.26 13.01 -16.91
CA LYS A 105 3.71 11.66 -17.27
C LYS A 105 5.22 11.54 -17.20
N GLU A 106 5.96 12.51 -17.72
CA GLU A 106 7.43 12.53 -17.64
C GLU A 106 7.92 12.65 -16.20
N TYR A 107 7.31 13.53 -15.41
CA TYR A 107 7.61 13.67 -13.99
C TYR A 107 7.40 12.36 -13.23
N LEU A 108 6.25 11.71 -13.40
CA LEU A 108 5.93 10.44 -12.75
C LEU A 108 6.90 9.32 -13.19
N LYS A 109 7.26 9.28 -14.47
CA LYS A 109 8.27 8.33 -14.98
C LYS A 109 9.62 8.54 -14.28
N ASN A 110 10.04 9.78 -14.11
CA ASN A 110 11.28 10.12 -13.41
C ASN A 110 11.21 9.74 -11.92
N GLN A 111 10.07 9.92 -11.26
CA GLN A 111 9.89 9.51 -9.86
C GLN A 111 9.92 8.00 -9.67
N VAL A 112 9.34 7.24 -10.60
CA VAL A 112 9.42 5.77 -10.59
C VAL A 112 10.86 5.30 -10.75
N LEU A 113 11.62 5.89 -11.68
CA LEU A 113 13.03 5.58 -11.88
C LEU A 113 13.86 5.88 -10.63
N LYS A 114 13.67 7.05 -10.01
CA LYS A 114 14.34 7.39 -8.73
C LYS A 114 14.03 6.37 -7.64
N GLY A 115 12.76 6.01 -7.46
CA GLY A 115 12.37 5.02 -6.46
C GLY A 115 12.91 3.61 -6.74
N GLN A 116 13.12 3.25 -8.02
CA GLN A 116 13.78 2.00 -8.39
C GLN A 116 15.27 2.02 -8.05
N ASN A 117 15.97 3.11 -8.39
CA ASN A 117 17.38 3.27 -8.05
C ASN A 117 17.62 3.26 -6.53
N GLU A 118 16.82 4.01 -5.76
CA GLU A 118 16.89 4.01 -4.29
C GLU A 118 16.66 2.61 -3.72
N LYS A 119 15.73 1.84 -4.30
CA LYS A 119 15.48 0.46 -3.88
C LYS A 119 16.68 -0.44 -4.19
N GLU A 120 17.32 -0.28 -5.34
CA GLU A 120 18.52 -1.05 -5.70
C GLU A 120 19.70 -0.71 -4.79
N GLU A 121 19.94 0.57 -4.49
CA GLU A 121 20.96 1.01 -3.54
C GLU A 121 20.71 0.43 -2.13
N LEU A 122 19.47 0.48 -1.65
CA LEU A 122 19.10 -0.11 -0.36
C LEU A 122 19.30 -1.64 -0.34
N LEU A 123 19.02 -2.33 -1.45
CA LEU A 123 19.26 -3.77 -1.57
C LEU A 123 20.75 -4.10 -1.55
N GLN A 124 21.58 -3.31 -2.24
CA GLN A 124 23.04 -3.46 -2.23
C GLN A 124 23.60 -3.23 -0.83
N SER A 125 23.23 -2.13 -0.17
CA SER A 125 23.65 -1.84 1.21
C SER A 125 23.19 -2.93 2.19
N ASN A 126 21.98 -3.49 2.02
CA ASN A 126 21.53 -4.61 2.85
C ASN A 126 22.37 -5.88 2.63
N ALA A 127 22.76 -6.15 1.38
CA ALA A 127 23.62 -7.29 1.05
C ALA A 127 25.01 -7.13 1.68
N GLU A 128 25.61 -5.94 1.60
CA GLU A 128 26.89 -5.62 2.26
C GLU A 128 26.82 -5.80 3.77
N LEU A 129 25.75 -5.32 4.41
CA LEU A 129 25.53 -5.51 5.85
C LEU A 129 25.40 -6.98 6.22
N ARG A 130 24.76 -7.82 5.38
CA ARG A 130 24.69 -9.27 5.61
C ARG A 130 26.06 -9.93 5.53
N ILE A 131 26.90 -9.51 4.59
CA ILE A 131 28.29 -10.00 4.45
C ILE A 131 29.10 -9.60 5.70
N LEU A 132 29.04 -8.34 6.11
CA LEU A 132 29.71 -7.86 7.32
C LEU A 132 29.24 -8.60 8.58
N LEU A 133 27.93 -8.84 8.71
CA LEU A 133 27.38 -9.63 9.80
C LEU A 133 27.90 -11.08 9.78
N GLN A 134 27.94 -11.71 8.61
CA GLN A 134 28.46 -13.06 8.49
C GLN A 134 29.95 -13.14 8.86
N ASN A 135 30.74 -12.14 8.45
CA ASN A 135 32.16 -12.06 8.78
C ASN A 135 32.39 -11.85 10.29
N THR A 136 31.61 -10.97 10.93
CA THR A 136 31.69 -10.75 12.39
C THR A 136 31.26 -11.99 13.17
N ILE A 137 30.25 -12.73 12.71
CA ILE A 137 29.86 -14.02 13.31
C ILE A 137 31.02 -15.03 13.21
N LYS A 138 31.67 -15.14 12.05
CA LYS A 138 32.82 -16.04 11.86
C LYS A 138 33.99 -15.66 12.78
N GLN A 139 34.31 -14.37 12.86
CA GLN A 139 35.37 -13.86 13.75
C GLN A 139 35.06 -14.13 15.23
N ASN A 140 33.81 -13.91 15.66
CA ASN A 140 33.40 -14.24 17.02
C ASN A 140 33.50 -15.74 17.31
N GLY A 141 33.15 -16.60 16.34
CA GLY A 141 33.34 -18.04 16.46
C GLY A 141 34.81 -18.43 16.65
N THR A 142 35.71 -17.85 15.85
CA THR A 142 37.16 -18.09 16.01
C THR A 142 37.67 -17.62 17.37
N LEU A 143 37.24 -16.44 17.84
CA LEU A 143 37.63 -15.93 19.15
C LEU A 143 37.09 -16.78 20.30
N GLN A 144 35.85 -17.26 20.20
CA GLN A 144 35.27 -18.18 21.18
C GLN A 144 36.05 -19.50 21.23
N ASN A 145 36.44 -20.04 20.08
CA ASN A 145 37.26 -21.24 20.02
C ASN A 145 38.64 -21.01 20.68
N SER A 146 39.34 -19.93 20.34
CA SER A 146 40.63 -19.60 20.97
C SER A 146 40.51 -19.37 22.48
N LEU A 147 39.43 -18.74 22.95
CA LEU A 147 39.15 -18.61 24.39
C LEU A 147 38.91 -19.97 25.06
N SER A 148 38.19 -20.88 24.39
CA SER A 148 37.96 -22.23 24.89
C SER A 148 39.25 -23.06 24.95
N GLU A 149 40.13 -22.91 23.95
CA GLU A 149 41.45 -23.54 23.92
C GLU A 149 42.33 -23.03 25.06
N LEU A 150 42.47 -21.70 25.20
CA LEU A 150 43.25 -21.08 26.28
C LEU A 150 42.73 -21.45 27.67
N THR A 151 41.41 -21.50 27.86
CA THR A 151 40.84 -21.93 29.14
C THR A 151 41.11 -23.41 29.42
N SER A 152 41.06 -24.27 28.39
CA SER A 152 41.40 -25.69 28.53
C SER A 152 42.89 -25.93 28.81
N GLU A 153 43.78 -25.17 28.16
CA GLU A 153 45.23 -25.22 28.41
C GLU A 153 45.57 -24.70 29.82
N ASN A 154 44.93 -23.60 30.25
CA ASN A 154 45.12 -23.07 31.60
C ASN A 154 44.65 -24.07 32.67
N LEU A 155 43.56 -24.80 32.43
CA LEU A 155 43.12 -25.89 33.30
C LEU A 155 44.12 -27.05 33.34
N LYS A 156 44.68 -27.45 32.17
CA LYS A 156 45.72 -28.49 32.11
C LYS A 156 46.98 -28.07 32.86
N ASN A 157 47.44 -26.83 32.68
CA ASN A 157 48.62 -26.31 33.35
C ASN A 157 48.43 -26.25 34.87
N LYS A 158 47.25 -25.80 35.35
CA LYS A 158 46.92 -25.84 36.79
C LYS A 158 46.84 -27.27 37.35
N LEU A 159 46.40 -28.24 36.57
CA LEU A 159 46.41 -29.65 36.94
C LEU A 159 47.83 -30.21 36.99
N SER A 160 48.70 -29.80 36.05
CA SER A 160 50.11 -30.20 35.98
C SER A 160 50.94 -29.62 37.14
N GLU A 161 50.76 -28.34 37.47
CA GLU A 161 51.36 -27.71 38.67
C GLU A 161 50.90 -28.41 39.96
N ARG A 162 49.63 -28.85 40.00
CA ARG A 162 49.10 -29.58 41.15
C ARG A 162 49.65 -31.01 41.25
N SER A 163 49.98 -31.66 40.12
CA SER A 163 50.63 -32.96 40.11
C SER A 163 52.11 -32.90 40.52
N GLU A 164 52.83 -31.83 40.15
CA GLU A 164 54.22 -31.61 40.57
C GLU A 164 54.34 -31.35 42.07
N ILE A 165 53.34 -30.73 42.70
CA ILE A 165 53.29 -30.52 44.16
C ILE A 165 52.93 -31.81 44.93
N THR A 166 52.42 -32.85 44.25
CA THR A 166 51.99 -34.11 44.90
C THR A 166 52.98 -35.27 44.83
N GLU A 167 54.13 -35.15 44.14
CA GLU A 167 55.13 -36.24 44.12
C GLU A 167 55.85 -36.47 45.46
N GLU A 168 55.73 -35.59 46.46
CA GLU A 168 56.31 -35.81 47.79
C GLU A 168 55.40 -36.50 48.81
N LYS A 169 54.15 -36.84 48.49
CA LYS A 169 53.27 -37.56 49.45
C LYS A 169 52.52 -38.72 48.80
N ARG A 170 53.16 -39.89 48.80
CA ARG A 170 52.48 -41.19 48.82
C ARG A 170 51.47 -41.23 49.97
N VAL A 171 50.18 -41.13 49.67
CA VAL A 171 49.13 -41.73 50.51
C VAL A 171 48.00 -42.27 49.63
N GLN A 172 47.96 -43.60 49.58
CA GLN A 172 46.82 -44.51 49.42
C GLN A 172 45.51 -43.98 48.82
N ILE A 173 45.16 -44.56 47.67
CA ILE A 173 43.83 -44.55 47.06
C ILE A 173 42.86 -45.35 47.94
N PRO A 174 41.60 -44.89 48.10
CA PRO A 174 40.47 -45.79 48.09
C PRO A 174 39.44 -45.42 47.00
N SER A 175 39.25 -46.40 46.12
CA SER A 175 37.97 -46.94 45.63
C SER A 175 36.78 -45.99 45.42
N GLU A 176 36.46 -45.86 44.13
CA GLU A 176 35.15 -45.67 43.50
C GLU A 176 33.93 -45.55 44.44
N LYS A 177 33.40 -44.34 44.53
CA LYS A 177 31.94 -44.13 44.46
C LYS A 177 31.66 -43.03 43.46
N ALA A 178 31.03 -43.41 42.35
CA ALA A 178 30.42 -42.51 41.41
C ALA A 178 29.41 -41.61 42.15
N SER A 179 29.85 -40.42 42.56
CA SER A 179 28.93 -39.38 42.98
C SER A 179 28.26 -38.86 41.73
N ASN A 180 26.96 -39.15 41.60
CA ASN A 180 26.05 -38.54 40.64
C ASN A 180 26.16 -37.02 40.73
N PHE A 181 27.09 -36.43 39.99
CA PHE A 181 27.09 -35.01 39.72
C PHE A 181 26.00 -34.82 38.68
N TYR A 182 24.77 -34.61 39.16
CA TYR A 182 23.73 -34.02 38.34
C TYR A 182 24.32 -32.74 37.76
N PHE A 183 24.59 -32.74 36.47
CA PHE A 183 24.78 -31.52 35.72
C PHE A 183 23.40 -30.85 35.74
N ASN A 184 23.14 -30.03 36.77
CA ASN A 184 22.01 -29.13 36.77
C ASN A 184 22.26 -28.20 35.58
N SER A 185 21.61 -28.51 34.46
CA SER A 185 21.52 -27.65 33.31
C SER A 185 20.68 -26.44 33.68
N GLU A 186 21.25 -25.53 34.47
CA GLU A 186 20.74 -24.18 34.66
C GLU A 186 21.08 -23.29 33.45
N PHE A 187 21.03 -23.85 32.23
CA PHE A 187 20.81 -23.08 31.01
C PHE A 187 19.35 -22.62 30.93
N LYS A 188 18.84 -22.05 32.02
CA LYS A 188 17.59 -21.30 32.04
C LYS A 188 17.85 -19.91 32.62
N LYS A 189 17.73 -18.94 31.72
CA LYS A 189 17.24 -17.57 31.94
C LYS A 189 18.24 -16.49 32.37
N ASN A 190 19.44 -16.42 31.79
CA ASN A 190 20.24 -15.19 31.82
C ASN A 190 20.58 -14.63 30.42
N ASN A 191 19.73 -14.89 29.42
CA ASN A 191 19.63 -13.87 28.37
C ASN A 191 18.92 -12.69 29.04
N PRO A 192 19.54 -11.50 29.18
CA PRO A 192 18.74 -10.33 29.47
C PRO A 192 17.65 -10.32 28.39
N GLU A 193 16.38 -10.37 28.80
CA GLU A 193 15.27 -10.25 27.86
C GLU A 193 15.60 -9.07 26.95
N PRO A 194 15.46 -9.21 25.62
CA PRO A 194 15.81 -8.12 24.72
C PRO A 194 15.06 -6.89 25.22
N ILE A 195 15.83 -5.90 25.69
CA ILE A 195 15.30 -4.67 26.31
C ILE A 195 14.16 -4.21 25.42
N SER A 196 12.96 -4.21 25.97
CA SER A 196 11.76 -3.98 25.18
C SER A 196 11.90 -2.63 24.50
N PHE A 197 11.37 -2.49 23.28
CA PHE A 197 11.49 -1.24 22.52
C PHE A 197 11.02 -0.03 23.35
N GLU A 198 10.04 -0.24 24.23
CA GLU A 198 9.53 0.73 25.20
C GLU A 198 10.53 1.14 26.29
N GLU A 199 11.41 0.24 26.75
CA GLU A 199 12.47 0.53 27.73
C GLU A 199 13.67 1.21 27.09
N ARG A 200 13.99 0.89 25.83
CA ARG A 200 15.05 1.59 25.07
C ARG A 200 14.66 3.02 24.67
N TYR A 201 13.36 3.29 24.49
CA TYR A 201 12.87 4.59 24.05
C TYR A 201 11.62 5.05 24.83
N PRO A 202 11.77 5.41 26.12
CA PRO A 202 10.64 5.83 26.97
C PRO A 202 9.93 7.09 26.44
N GLU A 203 10.64 7.93 25.69
CA GLU A 203 10.11 9.16 25.10
C GLU A 203 9.40 8.95 23.75
N TYR A 204 9.56 7.78 23.12
CA TYR A 204 8.96 7.52 21.82
C TYR A 204 7.43 7.32 21.95
N LYS A 205 6.68 8.39 21.70
CA LYS A 205 5.21 8.44 21.69
C LYS A 205 4.63 8.18 20.29
N GLY A 206 5.17 7.20 19.56
CA GLY A 206 4.76 6.82 18.20
C GLY A 206 3.67 5.74 18.14
N PHE A 207 3.16 5.46 16.94
CA PHE A 207 2.09 4.48 16.70
C PHE A 207 2.38 3.10 17.31
N PHE A 208 3.61 2.61 17.14
CA PHE A 208 4.02 1.30 17.65
C PHE A 208 4.05 1.26 19.18
N SER A 209 4.55 2.31 19.84
CA SER A 209 4.55 2.38 21.31
C SER A 209 3.13 2.28 21.90
N GLU A 210 2.15 2.91 21.26
CA GLU A 210 0.77 2.89 21.72
C GLU A 210 0.10 1.54 21.40
N LEU A 211 0.43 0.94 20.26
CA LEU A 211 -0.04 -0.39 19.86
C LEU A 211 0.37 -1.46 20.89
N PHE A 212 1.65 -1.48 21.24
CA PHE A 212 2.19 -2.46 22.19
C PHE A 212 1.70 -2.19 23.63
N LYS A 213 1.61 -0.92 24.06
CA LYS A 213 1.01 -0.54 25.35
C LYS A 213 -0.44 -1.01 25.47
N TYR A 214 -1.25 -0.88 24.41
CA TYR A 214 -2.66 -1.28 24.45
C TYR A 214 -2.85 -2.79 24.40
N LYS A 215 -2.03 -3.51 23.62
CA LYS A 215 -2.03 -4.98 23.59
C LYS A 215 -1.80 -5.56 24.98
N LYS A 216 -0.78 -5.05 25.69
CA LYS A 216 -0.41 -5.51 27.05
C LYS A 216 -1.56 -5.30 28.07
N LYS A 217 -2.44 -4.33 27.84
CA LYS A 217 -3.57 -3.99 28.74
C LYS A 217 -4.92 -4.65 28.40
N ARG A 218 -5.22 -4.96 27.12
CA ARG A 218 -6.59 -5.34 26.69
C ARG A 218 -6.70 -6.50 25.67
N GLY A 219 -5.62 -7.26 25.43
CA GLY A 219 -5.68 -8.62 24.85
C GLY A 219 -6.00 -8.77 23.35
N SER A 220 -6.62 -7.80 22.66
CA SER A 220 -6.94 -7.91 21.23
C SER A 220 -6.09 -6.98 20.34
N TRP A 221 -5.33 -7.58 19.42
CA TRP A 221 -4.52 -6.88 18.43
C TRP A 221 -5.32 -5.95 17.53
N SER A 222 -6.54 -6.36 17.15
CA SER A 222 -7.41 -5.58 16.27
C SER A 222 -7.85 -4.26 16.93
N THR A 223 -8.19 -4.32 18.22
CA THR A 223 -8.60 -3.14 19.00
C THR A 223 -7.41 -2.23 19.29
N ALA A 224 -6.25 -2.81 19.63
CA ALA A 224 -5.01 -2.07 19.83
C ALA A 224 -4.58 -1.31 18.55
N TYR A 225 -4.67 -1.97 17.38
CA TYR A 225 -4.36 -1.36 16.09
C TYR A 225 -5.29 -0.22 15.70
N ARG A 226 -6.60 -0.39 15.90
CA ARG A 226 -7.56 0.69 15.64
C ARG A 226 -7.32 1.89 16.55
N HIS A 227 -7.00 1.64 17.81
CA HIS A 227 -6.74 2.69 18.80
C HIS A 227 -5.45 3.47 18.48
N SER A 228 -4.32 2.79 18.26
CA SER A 228 -3.06 3.46 17.89
C SER A 228 -3.17 4.22 16.57
N LYS A 229 -3.96 3.72 15.61
CA LYS A 229 -4.19 4.41 14.33
C LYS A 229 -4.99 5.70 14.51
N ARG A 230 -5.97 5.73 15.42
CA ARG A 230 -6.73 6.94 15.75
C ARG A 230 -5.83 8.00 16.39
N LEU A 231 -5.02 7.61 17.38
CA LEU A 231 -4.12 8.52 18.06
C LEU A 231 -3.02 9.08 17.15
N ALA A 232 -2.44 8.25 16.28
CA ALA A 232 -1.47 8.70 15.27
C ALA A 232 -2.08 9.75 14.30
N LYS A 233 -3.35 9.58 13.92
CA LYS A 233 -4.06 10.57 13.08
C LYS A 233 -4.34 11.87 13.83
N LEU A 234 -4.75 11.80 15.11
CA LEU A 234 -4.98 12.98 15.93
C LEU A 234 -3.68 13.80 16.13
N LYS A 235 -2.55 13.12 16.37
CA LYS A 235 -1.24 13.78 16.47
C LYS A 235 -0.80 14.46 15.16
N LYS A 236 -1.08 13.84 14.00
CA LYS A 236 -0.82 14.48 12.70
C LYS A 236 -1.69 15.71 12.46
N LYS A 237 -2.95 15.68 12.90
CA LYS A 237 -3.84 16.85 12.83
C LYS A 237 -3.37 17.97 13.76
N ASN A 238 -3.02 17.66 15.01
CA ASN A 238 -2.53 18.67 15.96
C ASN A 238 -1.17 19.28 15.56
N LYS A 239 -0.29 18.51 14.91
CA LYS A 239 0.96 19.07 14.34
C LYS A 239 0.70 20.03 13.18
N LYS A 240 -0.38 19.81 12.42
CA LYS A 240 -0.75 20.64 11.29
C LYS A 240 -1.41 21.95 11.74
N THR A 241 -2.20 21.91 12.81
CA THR A 241 -2.79 23.13 13.40
C THR A 241 -1.74 24.01 14.09
N ILE A 242 -0.71 23.43 14.71
CA ILE A 242 0.37 24.20 15.36
C ILE A 242 1.31 24.86 14.33
N SER A 243 1.40 24.34 13.09
CA SER A 243 2.20 24.97 12.03
C SER A 243 1.48 26.06 11.25
N ASP A 244 0.16 26.15 11.39
CA ASP A 244 -0.67 27.13 10.69
C ASP A 244 -0.96 28.38 11.58
N ASP A 245 -0.65 28.29 12.89
CA ASP A 245 -0.80 29.38 13.89
C ASP A 245 0.57 29.98 14.36
N ALA A 246 1.68 29.61 13.73
CA ALA A 246 3.03 30.12 14.01
C ALA A 246 3.64 30.76 12.75
#